data_AF-A0A661CCB0-F1
#
_entry.id   AF-A0A661CCB0-F1
#
_cell.length_a   1.000
_cell.length_b   1.000
_cell.length_c   1.000
_cell.angle_alpha   90.00
_cell.angle_beta   90.00
_cell.angle_gamma   90.00
#
_symmetry.space_group_name_H-M   'P 1'
#
loop_
_entity.id
_entity.type
_entity.pdbx_description
1 polymer ?
#
loop_
_entity_poly.entity_id
_entity_poly.type
_entity_poly.pdbx_seq_one_letter_code
_entity_poly.pdbx_strand_id
1 'polypeptide(L)'
;MNKFFNTAGPCRPDKHYMVEPLPRLSGVLELIDSEHYFVLHAPRQTGKTTYLYALMRQLNQDGQYTALTVNIKPAISGRDSTHAMRIVIAAIYRQAKQHLPETQWPPCVTETSIDVGSLQGYLNQWAQQNPKPIVLFIDEADSLHDEVFLALLSQLHAGFEARPKGFPHSIALVGLRDVRDYKIRFRSEQENFGTGSPFNIKSESLFMLNFTFEEVSTLLDEHTKATGQVFDAKVKQEIYRLTAGQPWLTNALANQIVVKLLHNDYKSTITFEHVAQAKEALIQRRDTHLDSLIDKLREPTVKRVVQAIINGETPDFDMFNDALIYTRDLGLIAPKPPVRFANPIYQEIVPRVLSAAFAESLPSDLVDSLWYIKEGRLDMDALLLAFQKFYRRHSDAWLSKYDFREVGRQLLLMAFLHRIVNTKGRIEREMAVGNGRCDLLVEYGDERHLIELKLYYDSETREEGLEQAARYLSRFGLDQGYLIIFETRTSIPWEERIYHEEIFVEGKKVILLGM
;
A
#
# COMPACT_ATOMS: atom_id res chain seq x y z
N MET A 1 -25.81 -14.04 -15.01
CA MET A 1 -25.35 -13.45 -13.73
C MET A 1 -24.77 -12.09 -14.10
N ASN A 2 -25.21 -11.01 -13.46
CA ASN A 2 -24.66 -9.69 -13.77
C ASN A 2 -23.20 -9.61 -13.31
N LYS A 3 -22.40 -8.80 -13.99
CA LYS A 3 -21.02 -8.53 -13.59
C LYS A 3 -20.98 -7.91 -12.18
N PHE A 4 -19.85 -8.02 -11.48
CA PHE A 4 -19.67 -7.45 -10.14
C PHE A 4 -18.26 -6.88 -9.92
N PHE A 5 -18.10 -6.00 -8.92
CA PHE A 5 -16.79 -5.46 -8.53
C PHE A 5 -15.95 -6.54 -7.86
N ASN A 6 -14.69 -6.70 -8.28
CA ASN A 6 -13.83 -7.78 -7.79
C ASN A 6 -12.76 -7.29 -6.83
N THR A 7 -12.67 -7.93 -5.67
CA THR A 7 -11.69 -7.63 -4.62
C THR A 7 -10.74 -8.79 -4.31
N ALA A 8 -10.81 -9.89 -5.08
CA ALA A 8 -9.98 -11.07 -4.86
C ALA A 8 -9.56 -11.73 -6.19
N GLY A 9 -8.29 -12.09 -6.30
CA GLY A 9 -7.74 -12.76 -7.48
C GLY A 9 -7.78 -11.90 -8.77
N PRO A 10 -7.39 -12.47 -9.92
CA PRO A 10 -7.39 -11.76 -11.20
C PRO A 10 -8.81 -11.49 -11.69
N CYS A 11 -9.00 -10.37 -12.39
CA CYS A 11 -10.29 -10.04 -12.97
C CYS A 11 -10.61 -10.88 -14.20
N ARG A 12 -11.90 -11.19 -14.36
CA ARG A 12 -12.45 -11.97 -15.46
C ARG A 12 -13.43 -11.11 -16.26
N PRO A 13 -13.18 -10.83 -17.55
CA PRO A 13 -14.05 -9.95 -18.35
C PRO A 13 -15.51 -10.39 -18.42
N ASP A 14 -15.77 -11.70 -18.31
CA ASP A 14 -17.11 -12.29 -18.34
C ASP A 14 -17.87 -12.17 -17.00
N LYS A 15 -17.17 -11.85 -15.90
CA LYS A 15 -17.74 -11.84 -14.55
C LYS A 15 -17.61 -10.51 -13.81
N HIS A 16 -16.57 -9.74 -14.11
CA HIS A 16 -16.19 -8.60 -13.29
C HIS A 16 -16.28 -7.30 -14.07
N TYR A 17 -16.60 -6.22 -13.36
CA TYR A 17 -16.31 -4.88 -13.83
C TYR A 17 -14.79 -4.67 -13.81
N MET A 18 -14.22 -4.13 -14.88
CA MET A 18 -12.79 -3.92 -15.04
C MET A 18 -12.46 -2.83 -16.07
N VAL A 19 -11.37 -2.13 -15.80
CA VAL A 19 -10.68 -1.30 -16.80
C VAL A 19 -9.99 -2.22 -17.80
N GLU A 20 -9.94 -1.82 -19.07
CA GLU A 20 -9.18 -2.55 -20.09
C GLU A 20 -7.71 -2.68 -19.66
N PRO A 21 -7.15 -3.91 -19.54
CA PRO A 21 -5.83 -4.06 -18.93
C PRO A 21 -4.70 -3.59 -19.85
N LEU A 22 -4.77 -3.91 -21.14
CA LEU A 22 -3.64 -3.77 -22.07
C LEU A 22 -3.18 -2.32 -22.27
N PRO A 23 -4.08 -1.31 -22.40
CA PRO A 23 -3.65 0.09 -22.52
C PRO A 23 -2.90 0.63 -21.30
N ARG A 24 -2.97 -0.04 -20.14
CA ARG A 24 -2.35 0.44 -18.89
C ARG A 24 -0.83 0.38 -18.88
N LEU A 25 -0.24 -0.43 -19.76
CA LEU A 25 1.20 -0.54 -19.94
C LEU A 25 1.53 -0.56 -21.43
N SER A 26 1.83 0.60 -21.98
CA SER A 26 2.42 0.75 -23.32
C SER A 26 3.88 0.28 -23.33
N GLY A 27 4.42 -0.07 -24.50
CA GLY A 27 5.82 -0.47 -24.64
C GLY A 27 6.07 -1.97 -24.52
N VAL A 28 5.12 -2.73 -23.93
CA VAL A 28 5.34 -4.16 -23.65
C VAL A 28 5.43 -5.00 -24.93
N LEU A 29 4.63 -4.68 -25.94
CA LEU A 29 4.68 -5.39 -27.21
C LEU A 29 5.98 -5.10 -27.95
N GLU A 30 6.42 -3.84 -27.97
CA GLU A 30 7.70 -3.45 -28.58
C GLU A 30 8.89 -4.16 -27.92
N LEU A 31 8.86 -4.34 -26.60
CA LEU A 31 9.87 -5.11 -25.86
C LEU A 31 9.85 -6.59 -26.25
N ILE A 32 8.66 -7.18 -26.37
CA ILE A 32 8.52 -8.59 -26.78
C ILE A 32 9.06 -8.77 -28.19
N ASP A 33 8.60 -7.96 -29.14
CA ASP A 33 8.98 -8.03 -30.56
C ASP A 33 10.49 -7.81 -30.77
N SER A 34 11.12 -7.01 -29.91
CA SER A 34 12.57 -6.73 -29.92
C SER A 34 13.40 -7.76 -29.15
N GLU A 35 12.84 -8.91 -28.79
CA GLU A 35 13.52 -9.96 -28.03
C GLU A 35 14.11 -9.47 -26.71
N HIS A 36 13.43 -8.55 -26.02
CA HIS A 36 13.89 -8.07 -24.73
C HIS A 36 13.41 -8.93 -23.57
N TYR A 37 14.30 -9.11 -22.59
CA TYR A 37 13.92 -9.54 -21.26
C TYR A 37 13.70 -8.30 -20.41
N PHE A 38 12.60 -8.27 -19.66
CA PHE A 38 12.20 -7.08 -18.93
C PHE A 38 11.61 -7.43 -17.56
N VAL A 39 11.44 -6.40 -16.74
CA VAL A 39 10.82 -6.53 -15.42
C VAL A 39 9.55 -5.71 -15.42
N LEU A 40 8.47 -6.30 -14.90
CA LEU A 40 7.22 -5.59 -14.63
C LEU A 40 7.04 -5.57 -13.11
N HIS A 41 7.15 -4.41 -12.50
CA HIS A 41 6.95 -4.26 -11.07
C HIS A 41 5.78 -3.32 -10.79
N ALA A 42 5.08 -3.60 -9.70
CA ALA A 42 4.00 -2.76 -9.21
C ALA A 42 3.65 -3.15 -7.79
N PRO A 43 3.05 -2.26 -6.99
CA PRO A 43 2.51 -2.60 -5.69
C PRO A 43 1.53 -3.79 -5.71
N ARG A 44 1.25 -4.35 -4.53
CA ARG A 44 0.23 -5.41 -4.39
C ARG A 44 -1.13 -4.87 -4.85
N GLN A 45 -1.93 -5.75 -5.45
CA GLN A 45 -3.32 -5.47 -5.82
C GLN A 45 -3.51 -4.31 -6.83
N THR A 46 -2.54 -4.08 -7.73
CA THR A 46 -2.64 -3.09 -8.83
C THR A 46 -3.15 -3.68 -10.15
N GLY A 47 -3.43 -4.99 -10.19
CA GLY A 47 -3.92 -5.67 -11.39
C GLY A 47 -2.86 -6.31 -12.28
N LYS A 48 -1.62 -6.49 -11.80
CA LYS A 48 -0.52 -7.19 -12.53
C LYS A 48 -0.97 -8.50 -13.15
N THR A 49 -1.47 -9.44 -12.35
CA THR A 49 -1.89 -10.75 -12.83
C THR A 49 -3.05 -10.65 -13.83
N THR A 50 -4.00 -9.72 -13.63
CA THR A 50 -5.07 -9.43 -14.61
C THR A 50 -4.49 -8.99 -15.96
N TYR A 51 -3.49 -8.11 -15.94
CA TYR A 51 -2.78 -7.65 -17.14
C TYR A 51 -2.06 -8.80 -17.85
N LEU A 52 -1.29 -9.62 -17.12
CA LEU A 52 -0.55 -10.74 -17.70
C LEU A 52 -1.48 -11.75 -18.40
N TYR A 53 -2.61 -12.09 -17.78
CA TYR A 53 -3.58 -12.99 -18.42
C TYR A 53 -4.27 -12.37 -19.65
N ALA A 54 -4.47 -11.04 -19.68
CA ALA A 54 -4.99 -10.36 -20.86
C ALA A 54 -3.96 -10.39 -22.00
N LEU A 55 -2.70 -10.05 -21.69
CA LEU A 55 -1.61 -10.05 -22.65
C LEU A 55 -1.31 -11.44 -23.21
N MET A 56 -1.26 -12.46 -22.34
CA MET A 56 -1.11 -13.86 -22.74
C MET A 56 -2.21 -14.29 -23.72
N ARG A 57 -3.47 -13.91 -23.47
CA ARG A 57 -4.58 -14.24 -24.38
C ARG A 57 -4.42 -13.54 -25.72
N GLN A 58 -4.11 -12.25 -25.71
CA GLN A 58 -3.91 -11.48 -26.94
C GLN A 58 -2.79 -12.08 -27.80
N LEU A 59 -1.60 -12.29 -27.24
CA LEU A 59 -0.45 -12.85 -27.97
C LEU A 59 -0.73 -14.24 -28.56
N ASN A 60 -1.45 -15.08 -27.81
CA ASN A 60 -1.85 -16.41 -28.30
C ASN A 60 -2.92 -16.34 -29.40
N GLN A 61 -3.83 -15.34 -29.34
CA GLN A 61 -4.85 -15.10 -30.37
C GLN A 61 -4.25 -14.55 -31.66
N ASP A 62 -3.30 -13.62 -31.56
CA ASP A 62 -2.57 -13.05 -32.70
C ASP A 62 -1.72 -14.13 -33.40
N GLY A 63 -1.38 -15.18 -32.68
CA GLY A 63 -0.82 -16.42 -33.23
C GLY A 63 0.66 -16.35 -33.58
N GLN A 64 1.34 -15.23 -33.31
CA GLN A 64 2.78 -15.08 -33.54
C GLN A 64 3.62 -15.82 -32.48
N TYR A 65 3.11 -15.91 -31.26
CA TYR A 65 3.84 -16.42 -30.11
C TYR A 65 3.13 -17.61 -29.45
N THR A 66 3.91 -18.36 -28.65
CA THR A 66 3.39 -19.17 -27.55
C THR A 66 3.63 -18.41 -26.25
N ALA A 67 2.59 -17.74 -25.77
CA ALA A 67 2.65 -16.92 -24.57
C ALA A 67 2.12 -17.70 -23.35
N LEU A 68 2.88 -17.69 -22.25
CA LEU A 68 2.49 -18.36 -21.01
C LEU A 68 2.77 -17.48 -19.79
N THR A 69 1.77 -17.30 -18.93
CA THR A 69 1.94 -16.69 -17.60
C THR A 69 2.00 -17.78 -16.55
N VAL A 70 3.08 -17.87 -15.78
CA VAL A 70 3.29 -18.85 -14.71
C VAL A 70 3.49 -18.16 -13.37
N ASN A 71 2.74 -18.58 -12.35
CA ASN A 71 2.97 -18.14 -10.97
C ASN A 71 3.98 -19.08 -10.31
N ILE A 72 5.13 -18.56 -9.88
CA ILE A 72 6.22 -19.36 -9.30
C ILE A 72 6.30 -19.33 -7.78
N LYS A 73 5.34 -18.66 -7.11
CA LYS A 73 5.25 -18.60 -5.64
C LYS A 73 5.35 -19.96 -4.94
N PRO A 74 4.80 -21.07 -5.47
CA PRO A 74 4.96 -22.37 -4.83
C PRO A 74 6.42 -22.82 -4.64
N ALA A 75 7.37 -22.27 -5.40
CA ALA A 75 8.79 -22.65 -5.28
C ALA A 75 9.44 -22.18 -3.97
N ILE A 76 8.78 -21.33 -3.17
CA ILE A 76 9.19 -21.00 -1.79
C ILE A 76 9.28 -22.24 -0.90
N SER A 77 8.45 -23.26 -1.14
CA SER A 77 8.51 -24.51 -0.37
C SER A 77 9.67 -25.43 -0.80
N GLY A 78 10.53 -24.98 -1.71
CA GLY A 78 11.75 -25.67 -2.10
C GLY A 78 12.67 -25.86 -0.88
N ARG A 79 13.32 -27.02 -0.82
CA ARG A 79 14.27 -27.34 0.27
C ARG A 79 15.64 -26.71 0.01
N ASP A 80 15.95 -26.53 -1.27
CA ASP A 80 17.16 -25.95 -1.83
C ASP A 80 16.79 -25.35 -3.20
N SER A 81 17.74 -24.64 -3.82
CA SER A 81 17.56 -24.00 -5.13
C SER A 81 17.22 -25.01 -6.24
N THR A 82 17.75 -26.23 -6.20
CA THR A 82 17.47 -27.27 -7.21
C THR A 82 16.03 -27.76 -7.08
N HIS A 83 15.58 -28.04 -5.87
CA HIS A 83 14.20 -28.43 -5.59
C HIS A 83 13.23 -27.32 -5.98
N ALA A 84 13.54 -26.06 -5.66
CA ALA A 84 12.73 -24.92 -6.06
C ALA A 84 12.60 -24.81 -7.60
N MET A 85 13.68 -24.98 -8.36
CA MET A 85 13.61 -24.95 -9.83
C MET A 85 12.77 -26.10 -10.40
N ARG A 86 12.78 -27.28 -9.77
CA ARG A 86 11.87 -28.38 -10.15
C ARG A 86 10.41 -28.00 -9.93
N ILE A 87 10.10 -27.28 -8.85
CA ILE A 87 8.74 -26.77 -8.61
C ILE A 87 8.35 -25.75 -9.69
N VAL A 88 9.27 -24.88 -10.12
CA VAL A 88 9.05 -23.94 -11.23
C VAL A 88 8.77 -24.69 -12.53
N ILE A 89 9.57 -25.70 -12.89
CA ILE A 89 9.36 -26.56 -14.06
C ILE A 89 7.96 -27.21 -14.02
N ALA A 90 7.58 -27.78 -12.88
CA ALA A 90 6.27 -28.39 -12.71
C ALA A 90 5.11 -27.35 -12.79
N ALA A 91 5.35 -26.11 -12.36
CA ALA A 91 4.38 -25.03 -12.51
C ALA A 91 4.20 -24.64 -13.98
N ILE A 92 5.30 -24.49 -14.74
CA ILE A 92 5.28 -24.22 -16.19
C ILE A 92 4.48 -25.28 -16.93
N TYR A 93 4.78 -26.57 -16.70
CA TYR A 93 4.08 -27.67 -17.37
C TYR A 93 2.58 -27.68 -17.08
N ARG A 94 2.18 -27.56 -15.81
CA ARG A 94 0.76 -27.54 -15.42
C ARG A 94 0.01 -26.38 -16.03
N GLN A 95 0.63 -25.21 -16.04
CA GLN A 95 0.05 -23.99 -16.59
C GLN A 95 -0.08 -24.06 -18.11
N ALA A 96 0.91 -24.63 -18.79
CA ALA A 96 0.87 -24.87 -20.23
C ALA A 96 -0.29 -25.79 -20.60
N LYS A 97 -0.51 -26.89 -19.87
CA LYS A 97 -1.65 -27.79 -20.10
C LYS A 97 -3.02 -27.10 -19.97
N GLN A 98 -3.10 -26.08 -19.14
CA GLN A 98 -4.34 -25.34 -18.91
C GLN A 98 -4.61 -24.28 -19.98
N HIS A 99 -3.56 -23.68 -20.56
CA HIS A 99 -3.70 -22.46 -21.38
C HIS A 99 -3.22 -22.60 -22.82
N LEU A 100 -2.45 -23.62 -23.14
CA LEU A 100 -1.86 -23.83 -24.46
C LEU A 100 -2.43 -25.10 -25.13
N PRO A 101 -2.50 -25.14 -26.46
CA PRO A 101 -2.82 -26.36 -27.19
C PRO A 101 -1.71 -27.41 -27.01
N GLU A 102 -2.06 -28.69 -27.14
CA GLU A 102 -1.13 -29.82 -26.95
C GLU A 102 0.14 -29.72 -27.79
N THR A 103 0.02 -29.18 -29.01
CA THR A 103 1.15 -28.98 -29.94
C THR A 103 2.18 -27.95 -29.45
N GLN A 104 1.88 -27.21 -28.39
CA GLN A 104 2.73 -26.17 -27.81
C GLN A 104 3.15 -26.48 -26.36
N TRP A 105 2.82 -27.68 -25.87
CA TRP A 105 3.17 -28.06 -24.51
C TRP A 105 4.69 -28.22 -24.36
N PRO A 106 5.24 -27.81 -23.20
CA PRO A 106 6.61 -28.12 -22.87
C PRO A 106 6.78 -29.61 -22.57
N PRO A 107 8.03 -30.11 -22.51
CA PRO A 107 8.31 -31.51 -22.21
C PRO A 107 7.59 -31.99 -20.94
N CYS A 108 7.06 -33.21 -21.00
CA CYS A 108 6.35 -33.83 -19.88
C CYS A 108 7.27 -33.97 -18.67
N VAL A 109 6.76 -33.61 -17.50
CA VAL A 109 7.46 -33.75 -16.21
C VAL A 109 6.98 -35.05 -15.56
N THR A 110 7.82 -36.08 -15.51
CA THR A 110 7.57 -37.33 -14.76
C THR A 110 8.48 -37.41 -13.54
N GLU A 111 8.10 -38.18 -12.51
CA GLU A 111 8.96 -38.40 -11.32
C GLU A 111 10.31 -39.05 -11.69
N THR A 112 10.39 -39.70 -12.86
CA THR A 112 11.61 -40.29 -13.44
C THR A 112 12.35 -39.36 -14.41
N SER A 113 11.76 -38.25 -14.85
CA SER A 113 12.42 -37.24 -15.71
C SER A 113 13.32 -36.29 -14.91
N ILE A 114 13.86 -36.78 -13.78
CA ILE A 114 14.84 -36.10 -12.92
C ILE A 114 16.13 -35.73 -13.68
N ASP A 115 16.31 -36.30 -14.87
CA ASP A 115 17.39 -35.98 -15.82
C ASP A 115 17.16 -34.72 -16.67
N VAL A 116 16.03 -34.02 -16.51
CA VAL A 116 15.94 -32.65 -17.02
C VAL A 116 16.76 -31.74 -16.11
N GLY A 117 18.08 -31.76 -16.35
CA GLY A 117 19.05 -30.94 -15.66
C GLY A 117 18.69 -29.47 -15.83
N SER A 118 18.50 -28.76 -14.72
CA SER A 118 18.27 -27.32 -14.63
C SER A 118 16.99 -26.79 -15.33
N LEU A 119 16.47 -25.66 -14.83
CA LEU A 119 15.42 -24.89 -15.50
C LEU A 119 15.87 -24.44 -16.90
N GLN A 120 17.15 -24.10 -17.05
CA GLN A 120 17.74 -23.73 -18.34
C GLN A 120 17.53 -24.84 -19.37
N GLY A 121 17.91 -26.08 -19.05
CA GLY A 121 17.76 -27.23 -19.94
C GLY A 121 16.31 -27.51 -20.32
N TYR A 122 15.38 -27.39 -19.36
CA TYR A 122 13.95 -27.55 -19.61
C TYR A 122 13.40 -26.51 -20.59
N LEU A 123 13.74 -25.24 -20.39
CA LEU A 123 13.33 -24.14 -21.26
C LEU A 123 13.97 -24.23 -22.64
N ASN A 124 15.24 -24.67 -22.74
CA ASN A 124 15.90 -24.94 -24.01
C ASN A 124 15.13 -25.98 -24.83
N GLN A 125 14.81 -27.11 -24.19
CA GLN A 125 14.10 -28.21 -24.85
C GLN A 125 12.70 -27.78 -25.30
N TRP A 126 11.98 -27.00 -24.47
CA TRP A 126 10.69 -26.45 -24.87
C TRP A 126 10.82 -25.53 -26.09
N ALA A 127 11.77 -24.59 -26.10
CA ALA A 127 11.95 -23.68 -27.22
C ALA A 127 12.28 -24.39 -28.54
N GLN A 128 13.07 -25.46 -28.49
CA GLN A 128 13.44 -26.24 -29.68
C GLN A 128 12.27 -27.07 -30.25
N GLN A 129 11.36 -27.54 -29.39
CA GLN A 129 10.22 -28.38 -29.78
C GLN A 129 8.96 -27.55 -30.08
N ASN A 130 8.87 -26.34 -29.54
CA ASN A 130 7.69 -25.50 -29.68
C ASN A 130 7.61 -24.90 -31.09
N PRO A 131 6.45 -24.94 -31.76
CA PRO A 131 6.33 -24.48 -33.15
C PRO A 131 6.47 -22.95 -33.31
N LYS A 132 6.46 -22.19 -32.21
CA LYS A 132 6.48 -20.72 -32.20
C LYS A 132 7.50 -20.18 -31.20
N PRO A 133 7.99 -18.94 -31.35
CA PRO A 133 8.78 -18.29 -30.32
C PRO A 133 7.98 -18.20 -29.00
N ILE A 134 8.64 -18.50 -27.87
CA ILE A 134 7.99 -18.53 -26.55
C ILE A 134 8.11 -17.17 -25.86
N VAL A 135 7.00 -16.66 -25.34
CA VAL A 135 6.98 -15.49 -24.43
C VAL A 135 6.55 -15.97 -23.04
N LEU A 136 7.42 -15.86 -22.05
CA LEU A 136 7.19 -16.38 -20.70
C LEU A 136 7.09 -15.25 -19.68
N PHE A 137 5.91 -15.11 -19.06
CA PHE A 137 5.70 -14.20 -17.94
C PHE A 137 5.82 -14.97 -16.62
N ILE A 138 6.82 -14.63 -15.81
CA ILE A 138 7.10 -15.26 -14.52
C ILE A 138 6.54 -14.36 -13.42
N ASP A 139 5.36 -14.70 -12.91
CA ASP A 139 4.63 -13.96 -11.87
C ASP A 139 5.03 -14.37 -10.45
N GLU A 140 4.95 -13.42 -9.52
CA GLU A 140 5.41 -13.52 -8.12
C GLU A 140 6.90 -13.90 -8.00
N ALA A 141 7.75 -13.41 -8.92
CA ALA A 141 9.19 -13.68 -8.89
C ALA A 141 9.85 -13.13 -7.61
N ASP A 142 9.29 -12.05 -7.06
CA ASP A 142 9.73 -11.39 -5.85
C ASP A 142 9.46 -12.18 -4.56
N SER A 143 8.69 -13.27 -4.67
CA SER A 143 8.37 -14.13 -3.53
C SER A 143 9.49 -15.10 -3.17
N LEU A 144 10.43 -15.35 -4.08
CA LEU A 144 11.56 -16.26 -3.85
C LEU A 144 12.60 -15.63 -2.93
N HIS A 145 13.14 -16.45 -2.03
CA HIS A 145 14.22 -16.05 -1.14
C HIS A 145 15.59 -16.08 -1.85
N ASP A 146 16.48 -15.22 -1.37
CA ASP A 146 17.78 -14.84 -1.91
C ASP A 146 18.50 -15.90 -2.78
N GLU A 147 18.91 -17.05 -2.23
CA GLU A 147 19.64 -18.08 -3.00
C GLU A 147 18.82 -18.70 -4.14
N VAL A 148 17.52 -18.89 -3.93
CA VAL A 148 16.61 -19.47 -4.93
C VAL A 148 16.36 -18.47 -6.05
N PHE A 149 16.22 -17.19 -5.72
CA PHE A 149 16.06 -16.13 -6.70
C PHE A 149 17.32 -15.96 -7.54
N LEU A 150 18.52 -15.97 -6.93
CA LEU A 150 19.78 -15.97 -7.68
C LEU A 150 19.91 -17.17 -8.61
N ALA A 151 19.56 -18.37 -8.15
CA ALA A 151 19.60 -19.58 -8.97
C ALA A 151 18.66 -19.49 -10.18
N LEU A 152 17.48 -18.88 -10.03
CA LEU A 152 16.57 -18.58 -11.14
C LEU A 152 17.25 -17.64 -12.15
N LEU A 153 17.75 -16.49 -11.69
CA LEU A 153 18.34 -15.47 -12.57
C LEU A 153 19.55 -16.02 -13.34
N SER A 154 20.45 -16.75 -12.67
CA SER A 154 21.63 -17.34 -13.30
C SER A 154 21.28 -18.33 -14.40
N GLN A 155 20.23 -19.14 -14.21
CA GLN A 155 19.76 -20.09 -15.23
C GLN A 155 19.07 -19.41 -16.41
N LEU A 156 18.31 -18.34 -16.17
CA LEU A 156 17.74 -17.53 -17.24
C LEU A 156 18.83 -16.82 -18.06
N HIS A 157 19.87 -16.33 -17.39
CA HIS A 157 21.02 -15.69 -18.04
C HIS A 157 21.80 -16.67 -18.92
N ALA A 158 22.05 -17.89 -18.42
CA ALA A 158 22.79 -18.91 -19.16
C ALA A 158 22.11 -19.36 -20.47
N GLY A 159 20.78 -19.23 -20.58
CA GLY A 159 20.04 -19.54 -21.81
C GLY A 159 19.90 -18.37 -22.79
N PHE A 160 20.21 -17.14 -22.37
CA PHE A 160 19.86 -15.91 -23.10
C PHE A 160 20.44 -15.83 -24.51
N GLU A 161 21.65 -16.34 -24.75
CA GLU A 161 22.30 -16.30 -26.07
C GLU A 161 21.68 -17.27 -27.09
N ALA A 162 20.92 -18.27 -26.63
CA ALA A 162 20.32 -19.29 -27.50
C ALA A 162 18.96 -18.89 -28.11
N ARG A 163 18.49 -17.67 -27.84
CA ARG A 163 17.19 -17.16 -28.31
C ARG A 163 17.20 -16.85 -29.82
N PRO A 164 16.04 -16.85 -30.49
CA PRO A 164 14.71 -17.24 -29.98
C PRO A 164 14.38 -18.74 -30.18
N LYS A 165 15.24 -19.50 -30.87
CA LYS A 165 14.95 -20.91 -31.26
C LYS A 165 15.45 -21.95 -30.25
N GLY A 166 16.42 -21.59 -29.41
CA GLY A 166 17.03 -22.47 -28.42
C GLY A 166 16.71 -22.08 -26.98
N PHE A 167 15.98 -20.99 -26.74
CA PHE A 167 15.51 -20.52 -25.43
C PHE A 167 14.34 -19.53 -25.63
N PRO A 168 13.49 -19.23 -24.61
CA PRO A 168 12.36 -18.32 -24.77
C PRO A 168 12.72 -16.98 -25.40
N HIS A 169 11.95 -16.55 -26.39
CA HIS A 169 12.15 -15.32 -27.16
C HIS A 169 12.16 -14.07 -26.25
N SER A 170 11.19 -13.98 -25.35
CA SER A 170 11.09 -12.92 -24.34
C SER A 170 10.67 -13.50 -22.99
N ILE A 171 11.22 -12.93 -21.91
CA ILE A 171 10.85 -13.25 -20.53
C ILE A 171 10.57 -11.96 -19.77
N ALA A 172 9.42 -11.93 -19.10
CA ALA A 172 9.11 -10.90 -18.13
C ALA A 172 9.18 -11.45 -16.71
N LEU A 173 9.99 -10.85 -15.84
CA LEU A 173 9.94 -11.10 -14.41
C LEU A 173 8.95 -10.14 -13.78
N VAL A 174 7.94 -10.66 -13.09
CA VAL A 174 6.84 -9.87 -12.55
C VAL A 174 6.77 -10.00 -11.04
N GLY A 175 6.69 -8.86 -10.35
CA GLY A 175 6.68 -8.84 -8.89
C GLY A 175 6.44 -7.46 -8.28
N LEU A 176 6.84 -7.30 -7.02
CA LEU A 176 6.71 -6.03 -6.29
C LEU A 176 7.85 -5.04 -6.55
N ARG A 177 9.06 -5.52 -6.84
CA ARG A 177 10.27 -4.70 -6.89
C ARG A 177 11.03 -4.86 -8.20
N ASP A 178 11.90 -3.90 -8.49
CA ASP A 178 12.90 -4.09 -9.54
C ASP A 178 13.93 -5.14 -9.07
N VAL A 179 14.37 -6.00 -9.99
CA VAL A 179 15.52 -6.91 -9.82
C VAL A 179 16.78 -6.16 -9.35
N ARG A 180 16.92 -4.87 -9.67
CA ARG A 180 18.01 -4.00 -9.21
C ARG A 180 18.05 -3.84 -7.68
N ASP A 181 16.89 -3.81 -7.03
CA ASP A 181 16.81 -3.60 -5.58
C ASP A 181 17.27 -4.82 -4.79
N TYR A 182 17.28 -6.00 -5.42
CA TYR A 182 17.82 -7.21 -4.82
C TYR A 182 19.34 -7.14 -4.63
N LYS A 183 20.07 -6.44 -5.51
CA LYS A 183 21.53 -6.25 -5.37
C LYS A 183 21.92 -5.64 -4.02
N ILE A 184 21.07 -4.77 -3.48
CA ILE A 184 21.37 -4.02 -2.26
C ILE A 184 21.30 -4.95 -1.04
N ARG A 185 20.36 -5.91 -1.01
CA ARG A 185 20.31 -6.96 0.03
C ARG A 185 21.54 -7.87 0.01
N PHE A 186 22.00 -8.25 -1.17
CA PHE A 186 23.18 -9.12 -1.29
C PHE A 186 24.50 -8.44 -0.88
N ARG A 187 24.54 -7.10 -0.82
CA ARG A 187 25.73 -6.36 -0.36
C ARG A 187 25.92 -6.36 1.16
N SER A 188 24.86 -6.59 1.95
CA SER A 188 24.93 -6.44 3.41
C SER A 188 25.38 -7.68 4.17
N GLU A 189 25.38 -8.87 3.58
CA GLU A 189 25.68 -10.12 4.30
C GLU A 189 26.86 -10.94 3.75
N GLN A 190 27.33 -10.69 2.53
CA GLN A 190 28.46 -11.44 1.96
C GLN A 190 29.49 -10.49 1.32
N GLU A 191 30.63 -10.36 1.99
CA GLU A 191 31.84 -9.85 1.36
C GLU A 191 32.15 -10.67 0.10
N ASN A 192 32.36 -9.96 -1.02
CA ASN A 192 33.12 -10.42 -2.19
C ASN A 192 32.62 -11.65 -2.96
N PHE A 193 31.42 -11.56 -3.57
CA PHE A 193 31.27 -12.10 -4.93
C PHE A 193 31.47 -10.97 -5.94
N GLY A 194 32.63 -10.98 -6.60
CA GLY A 194 32.97 -10.05 -7.65
C GLY A 194 31.99 -10.12 -8.83
N THR A 195 31.72 -8.94 -9.40
CA THR A 195 31.33 -8.67 -10.79
C THR A 195 29.88 -8.98 -11.22
N GLY A 196 29.09 -7.91 -11.41
CA GLY A 196 27.89 -7.89 -12.28
C GLY A 196 26.57 -8.35 -11.68
N SER A 197 25.45 -7.78 -12.15
CA SER A 197 24.12 -8.35 -11.91
C SER A 197 24.03 -9.71 -12.61
N PRO A 198 23.54 -10.80 -11.99
CA PRO A 198 23.24 -12.03 -12.73
C PRO A 198 22.13 -11.86 -13.78
N PHE A 199 21.44 -10.71 -13.77
CA PHE A 199 20.41 -10.33 -14.74
C PHE A 199 20.77 -9.03 -15.49
N ASN A 200 22.00 -8.93 -16.00
CA ASN A 200 22.45 -7.80 -16.83
C ASN A 200 21.90 -7.82 -18.28
N ILE A 201 21.03 -8.78 -18.57
CA ILE A 201 20.36 -8.99 -19.85
C ILE A 201 18.99 -8.29 -19.95
N LYS A 202 18.63 -7.52 -18.91
CA LYS A 202 17.40 -6.72 -18.82
C LYS A 202 17.55 -5.43 -19.61
N SER A 203 16.61 -5.14 -20.50
CA SER A 203 16.56 -3.84 -21.21
C SER A 203 15.80 -2.76 -20.42
N GLU A 204 14.63 -3.09 -19.87
CA GLU A 204 13.71 -2.10 -19.30
C GLU A 204 13.00 -2.59 -18.03
N SER A 205 12.65 -1.64 -17.14
CA SER A 205 11.78 -1.86 -15.98
C SER A 205 10.50 -1.07 -16.17
N LEU A 206 9.38 -1.77 -16.28
CA LEU A 206 8.06 -1.17 -16.41
C LEU A 206 7.38 -1.12 -15.05
N PHE A 207 6.86 0.05 -14.68
CA PHE A 207 6.10 0.25 -13.45
C PHE A 207 4.61 0.41 -13.75
N MET A 208 3.77 -0.49 -13.22
CA MET A 208 2.32 -0.35 -13.37
C MET A 208 1.77 0.63 -12.33
N LEU A 209 1.28 1.78 -12.83
CA LEU A 209 0.66 2.81 -12.03
C LEU A 209 -0.75 2.42 -11.55
N ASN A 210 -1.24 3.15 -10.55
CA ASN A 210 -2.65 3.13 -10.16
C ASN A 210 -3.54 3.64 -11.30
N PHE A 211 -4.85 3.41 -11.18
CA PHE A 211 -5.80 3.95 -12.15
C PHE A 211 -5.75 5.48 -12.19
N THR A 212 -5.94 6.05 -13.37
CA THR A 212 -6.27 7.46 -13.55
C THR A 212 -7.72 7.71 -13.13
N PHE A 213 -8.11 8.99 -13.01
CA PHE A 213 -9.51 9.33 -12.75
C PHE A 213 -10.45 8.82 -13.85
N GLU A 214 -10.00 8.85 -15.11
CA GLU A 214 -10.76 8.36 -16.26
C GLU A 214 -10.95 6.84 -16.20
N GLU A 215 -9.92 6.10 -15.82
CA GLU A 215 -9.99 4.64 -15.63
C GLU A 215 -10.92 4.26 -14.46
N VAL A 216 -10.84 4.98 -13.33
CA VAL A 216 -11.80 4.80 -12.22
C VAL A 216 -13.23 5.12 -12.66
N SER A 217 -13.43 6.19 -13.42
CA SER A 217 -14.75 6.55 -13.95
C SER A 217 -15.28 5.47 -14.88
N THR A 218 -14.44 4.95 -15.77
CA THR A 218 -14.77 3.87 -16.71
C THR A 218 -15.19 2.60 -15.98
N LEU A 219 -14.45 2.21 -14.93
CA LEU A 219 -14.79 1.07 -14.08
C LEU A 219 -16.18 1.21 -13.44
N LEU A 220 -16.49 2.39 -12.88
CA LEU A 220 -17.78 2.67 -12.25
C LEU A 220 -18.92 2.79 -13.28
N ASP A 221 -18.60 3.23 -14.50
CA ASP A 221 -19.55 3.32 -15.60
C ASP A 221 -19.93 1.95 -16.17
N GLU A 222 -19.07 0.93 -16.08
CA GLU A 222 -19.49 -0.44 -16.41
C GLU A 222 -20.63 -0.92 -15.51
N HIS A 223 -20.60 -0.61 -14.21
CA HIS A 223 -21.71 -0.90 -13.30
C HIS A 223 -22.97 -0.12 -13.67
N THR A 224 -22.81 1.17 -13.98
CA THR A 224 -23.91 2.03 -14.40
C THR A 224 -24.58 1.47 -15.67
N LYS A 225 -23.79 1.06 -16.67
CA LYS A 225 -24.30 0.44 -17.91
C LYS A 225 -25.03 -0.88 -17.64
N ALA A 226 -24.54 -1.69 -16.70
CA ALA A 226 -25.10 -3.00 -16.41
C ALA A 226 -26.38 -2.95 -15.55
N THR A 227 -26.55 -1.93 -14.71
CA THR A 227 -27.61 -1.90 -13.67
C THR A 227 -28.53 -0.68 -13.76
N GLY A 228 -28.13 0.38 -14.45
CA GLY A 228 -28.80 1.68 -14.44
C GLY A 228 -28.50 2.53 -13.20
N GLN A 229 -27.79 2.00 -12.19
CA GLN A 229 -27.44 2.75 -10.99
C GLN A 229 -26.21 3.62 -11.24
N VAL A 230 -26.41 4.95 -11.23
CA VAL A 230 -25.37 5.93 -11.59
C VAL A 230 -24.45 6.24 -10.40
N PHE A 231 -23.14 6.26 -10.67
CA PHE A 231 -22.18 6.98 -9.85
C PHE A 231 -22.01 8.40 -10.40
N ASP A 232 -22.56 9.41 -9.72
CA ASP A 232 -22.43 10.79 -10.17
C ASP A 232 -20.97 11.27 -10.18
N ALA A 233 -20.67 12.28 -11.00
CA ALA A 233 -19.30 12.79 -11.20
C ALA A 233 -18.61 13.18 -9.88
N LYS A 234 -19.36 13.78 -8.95
CA LYS A 234 -18.86 14.16 -7.62
C LYS A 234 -18.52 12.94 -6.75
N VAL A 235 -19.32 11.87 -6.83
CA VAL A 235 -19.06 10.60 -6.12
C VAL A 235 -17.82 9.93 -6.71
N LYS A 236 -17.68 9.89 -8.04
CA LYS A 236 -16.49 9.38 -8.72
C LYS A 236 -15.23 10.12 -8.29
N GLN A 237 -15.30 11.45 -8.21
CA GLN A 237 -14.18 12.29 -7.75
C GLN A 237 -13.79 11.97 -6.30
N GLU A 238 -14.77 11.78 -5.42
CA GLU A 238 -14.49 11.44 -4.03
C GLU A 238 -13.89 10.04 -3.86
N ILE A 239 -14.41 9.04 -4.58
CA ILE A 239 -13.80 7.70 -4.62
C ILE A 239 -12.37 7.81 -5.12
N TYR A 240 -12.11 8.52 -6.21
CA TYR A 240 -10.76 8.70 -6.73
C TYR A 240 -9.83 9.41 -5.74
N ARG A 241 -10.32 10.47 -5.08
CA ARG A 241 -9.56 11.20 -4.05
C ARG A 241 -9.15 10.26 -2.91
N LEU A 242 -10.09 9.46 -2.40
CA LEU A 242 -9.86 8.54 -1.28
C LEU A 242 -8.92 7.39 -1.62
N THR A 243 -8.97 6.87 -2.87
CA THR A 243 -8.16 5.71 -3.27
C THR A 243 -6.87 6.08 -3.99
N ALA A 244 -6.75 7.32 -4.47
CA ALA A 244 -5.74 7.74 -5.44
C ALA A 244 -5.63 6.76 -6.63
N GLY A 245 -6.78 6.22 -7.05
CA GLY A 245 -6.89 5.25 -8.14
C GLY A 245 -6.37 3.85 -7.82
N GLN A 246 -6.04 3.53 -6.56
CA GLN A 246 -5.57 2.18 -6.22
C GLN A 246 -6.66 1.15 -6.60
N PRO A 247 -6.37 0.16 -7.47
CA PRO A 247 -7.41 -0.67 -8.09
C PRO A 247 -8.28 -1.47 -7.11
N TRP A 248 -7.68 -2.04 -6.06
CA TRP A 248 -8.40 -2.83 -5.07
C TRP A 248 -9.28 -1.98 -4.16
N LEU A 249 -8.78 -0.84 -3.65
CA LEU A 249 -9.53 0.11 -2.85
C LEU A 249 -10.72 0.67 -3.63
N THR A 250 -10.53 0.95 -4.92
CA THR A 250 -11.60 1.43 -5.79
C THR A 250 -12.70 0.38 -5.93
N ASN A 251 -12.34 -0.87 -6.22
CA ASN A 251 -13.29 -1.98 -6.28
C ASN A 251 -13.93 -2.26 -4.91
N ALA A 252 -13.15 -2.19 -3.82
CA ALA A 252 -13.61 -2.47 -2.47
C ALA A 252 -14.62 -1.43 -1.99
N LEU A 253 -14.39 -0.13 -2.24
CA LEU A 253 -15.34 0.92 -1.94
C LEU A 253 -16.62 0.76 -2.76
N ALA A 254 -16.51 0.58 -4.07
CA ALA A 254 -17.68 0.43 -4.95
C ALA A 254 -18.51 -0.81 -4.56
N ASN A 255 -17.85 -1.94 -4.27
CA ASN A 255 -18.49 -3.14 -3.77
C ASN A 255 -19.16 -2.95 -2.40
N GLN A 256 -18.48 -2.26 -1.47
CA GLN A 256 -19.02 -1.96 -0.15
C GLN A 256 -20.29 -1.09 -0.26
N ILE A 257 -20.29 -0.07 -1.11
CA ILE A 257 -21.45 0.79 -1.37
C ILE A 257 -22.60 -0.04 -1.96
N VAL A 258 -22.36 -0.66 -3.11
CA VAL A 258 -23.43 -1.30 -3.91
C VAL A 258 -23.97 -2.56 -3.24
N VAL A 259 -23.08 -3.43 -2.76
CA VAL A 259 -23.46 -4.77 -2.30
C VAL A 259 -23.76 -4.78 -0.80
N LYS A 260 -22.97 -4.06 0.01
CA LYS A 260 -23.07 -4.15 1.48
C LYS A 260 -23.99 -3.11 2.10
N LEU A 261 -23.90 -1.85 1.66
CA LEU A 261 -24.74 -0.77 2.17
C LEU A 261 -26.10 -0.72 1.47
N LEU A 262 -26.10 -0.80 0.14
CA LEU A 262 -27.33 -0.72 -0.67
C LEU A 262 -27.97 -2.08 -0.96
N HIS A 263 -27.36 -3.19 -0.52
CA HIS A 263 -27.92 -4.54 -0.70
C HIS A 263 -28.30 -4.91 -2.15
N ASN A 264 -27.58 -4.36 -3.14
CA ASN A 264 -27.90 -4.45 -4.58
C ASN A 264 -29.25 -3.82 -4.97
N ASP A 265 -29.79 -2.91 -4.18
CA ASP A 265 -30.90 -2.06 -4.60
C ASP A 265 -30.39 -0.98 -5.57
N TYR A 266 -30.44 -1.31 -6.86
CA TYR A 266 -29.97 -0.44 -7.94
C TYR A 266 -30.89 0.78 -8.18
N LYS A 267 -32.05 0.87 -7.51
CA LYS A 267 -32.91 2.06 -7.58
C LYS A 267 -32.46 3.16 -6.61
N SER A 268 -31.74 2.80 -5.56
CA SER A 268 -31.23 3.75 -4.57
C SER A 268 -30.09 4.58 -5.15
N THR A 269 -30.13 5.89 -4.90
CA THR A 269 -29.10 6.85 -5.32
C THR A 269 -27.84 6.68 -4.47
N ILE A 270 -26.68 6.70 -5.11
CA ILE A 270 -25.38 6.68 -4.42
C ILE A 270 -25.05 8.10 -3.97
N THR A 271 -24.78 8.28 -2.68
CA THR A 271 -24.54 9.59 -2.05
C THR A 271 -23.14 9.66 -1.47
N PHE A 272 -22.70 10.87 -1.09
CA PHE A 272 -21.46 11.07 -0.34
C PHE A 272 -21.46 10.34 1.00
N GLU A 273 -22.62 10.24 1.65
CA GLU A 273 -22.75 9.52 2.91
C GLU A 273 -22.44 8.03 2.73
N HIS A 274 -22.93 7.41 1.65
CA HIS A 274 -22.57 6.02 1.34
C HIS A 274 -21.06 5.84 1.13
N VAL A 275 -20.38 6.81 0.50
CA VAL A 275 -18.91 6.75 0.34
C VAL A 275 -18.20 6.85 1.70
N ALA A 276 -18.63 7.77 2.56
CA ALA A 276 -18.07 7.93 3.90
C ALA A 276 -18.28 6.66 4.75
N GLN A 277 -19.50 6.11 4.78
CA GLN A 277 -19.82 4.86 5.48
C GLN A 277 -19.02 3.68 4.92
N ALA A 278 -18.85 3.59 3.59
CA ALA A 278 -18.06 2.53 2.98
C ALA A 278 -16.57 2.62 3.33
N LYS A 279 -16.01 3.84 3.35
CA LYS A 279 -14.64 4.10 3.81
C LYS A 279 -14.46 3.61 5.24
N GLU A 280 -15.33 4.02 6.17
CA GLU A 280 -15.26 3.58 7.57
C GLU A 280 -15.38 2.07 7.72
N ALA A 281 -16.29 1.44 7.00
CA ALA A 281 -16.46 -0.02 7.02
C ALA A 281 -15.20 -0.76 6.54
N LEU A 282 -14.52 -0.26 5.49
CA LEU A 282 -13.25 -0.84 5.02
C LEU A 282 -12.14 -0.71 6.06
N ILE A 283 -12.05 0.44 6.73
CA ILE A 283 -11.04 0.70 7.76
C ILE A 283 -11.24 -0.24 8.96
N GLN A 284 -12.50 -0.52 9.33
CA GLN A 284 -12.82 -1.42 10.44
C GLN A 284 -12.60 -2.89 10.11
N ARG A 285 -12.84 -3.33 8.86
CA ARG A 285 -12.86 -4.75 8.49
C ARG A 285 -11.49 -5.45 8.57
N ARG A 286 -10.39 -4.71 8.62
CA ARG A 286 -9.01 -5.26 8.57
C ARG A 286 -8.86 -6.33 7.49
N ASP A 287 -9.09 -5.96 6.23
CA ASP A 287 -8.95 -6.89 5.11
C ASP A 287 -7.53 -7.48 5.02
N THR A 288 -7.39 -8.73 4.60
CA THR A 288 -6.11 -9.46 4.52
C THR A 288 -5.01 -8.72 3.72
N HIS A 289 -5.40 -7.92 2.72
CA HIS A 289 -4.46 -7.06 1.99
C HIS A 289 -3.84 -6.00 2.89
N LEU A 290 -4.64 -5.39 3.77
CA LEU A 290 -4.17 -4.43 4.76
C LEU A 290 -3.27 -5.13 5.79
N ASP A 291 -3.63 -6.32 6.28
CA ASP A 291 -2.79 -7.09 7.21
C ASP A 291 -1.39 -7.35 6.64
N SER A 292 -1.33 -7.73 5.36
CA SER A 292 -0.04 -7.92 4.70
C SER A 292 0.79 -6.63 4.58
N LEU A 293 0.16 -5.46 4.50
CA LEU A 293 0.86 -4.17 4.51
C LEU A 293 1.29 -3.81 5.93
N ILE A 294 0.48 -4.17 6.93
CA ILE A 294 0.76 -3.95 8.36
C ILE A 294 2.04 -4.67 8.77
N ASP A 295 2.23 -5.92 8.34
CA ASP A 295 3.46 -6.67 8.62
C ASP A 295 4.70 -5.95 8.11
N LYS A 296 4.58 -5.24 6.97
CA LYS A 296 5.67 -4.45 6.39
C LYS A 296 5.98 -3.17 7.17
N LEU A 297 5.02 -2.62 7.91
CA LEU A 297 5.25 -1.40 8.72
C LEU A 297 6.31 -1.62 9.81
N ARG A 298 6.52 -2.87 10.25
CA ARG A 298 7.50 -3.21 11.29
C ARG A 298 8.93 -3.39 10.75
N GLU A 299 9.10 -3.49 9.42
CA GLU A 299 10.43 -3.58 8.83
C GLU A 299 11.20 -2.27 9.09
N PRO A 300 12.45 -2.29 9.60
CA PRO A 300 13.16 -1.08 10.02
C PRO A 300 13.21 0.03 8.95
N THR A 301 13.41 -0.36 7.70
CA THR A 301 13.45 0.54 6.54
C THR A 301 12.11 1.25 6.31
N VAL A 302 11.00 0.51 6.36
CA VAL A 302 9.64 1.05 6.15
C VAL A 302 9.21 1.87 7.36
N LYS A 303 9.48 1.34 8.56
CA LYS A 303 9.17 1.93 9.84
C LYS A 303 9.71 3.37 9.93
N ARG A 304 10.99 3.58 9.58
CA ARG A 304 11.61 4.92 9.58
C ARG A 304 10.87 5.91 8.66
N VAL A 305 10.48 5.49 7.46
CA VAL A 305 9.73 6.34 6.51
C VAL A 305 8.34 6.67 7.05
N VAL A 306 7.64 5.66 7.58
CA VAL A 306 6.29 5.84 8.16
C VAL A 306 6.36 6.76 9.38
N GLN A 307 7.37 6.64 10.23
CA GLN A 307 7.57 7.52 11.38
C GLN A 307 7.81 8.97 10.94
N ALA A 308 8.69 9.19 9.96
CA ALA A 308 8.93 10.53 9.42
C ALA A 308 7.66 11.18 8.84
N ILE A 309 6.81 10.41 8.14
CA ILE A 309 5.53 10.91 7.62
C ILE A 309 4.57 11.28 8.76
N ILE A 310 4.50 10.45 9.81
CA ILE A 310 3.61 10.71 10.95
C ILE A 310 4.11 11.93 11.76
N ASN A 311 5.43 12.11 11.90
CA ASN A 311 6.01 13.29 12.56
C ASN A 311 6.04 14.56 11.67
N GLY A 312 5.74 14.45 10.37
CA GLY A 312 5.87 15.56 9.43
C GLY A 312 7.32 15.96 9.11
N GLU A 313 8.29 15.13 9.48
CA GLU A 313 9.74 15.39 9.36
C GLU A 313 10.22 15.33 7.91
N THR A 314 11.09 16.27 7.52
CA THR A 314 11.79 16.23 6.23
C THR A 314 12.88 15.15 6.26
N PRO A 315 12.94 14.23 5.29
CA PRO A 315 13.87 13.11 5.37
C PRO A 315 15.28 13.60 5.01
N ASP A 316 16.29 13.05 5.69
CA ASP A 316 17.69 13.26 5.33
C ASP A 316 17.99 12.66 3.93
N PHE A 317 18.44 13.49 2.99
CA PHE A 317 18.48 13.18 1.56
C PHE A 317 19.30 11.92 1.20
N ASP A 318 20.42 11.69 1.90
CA ASP A 318 21.34 10.59 1.56
C ASP A 318 20.95 9.25 2.23
N MET A 319 20.33 9.27 3.41
CA MET A 319 19.93 8.06 4.13
C MET A 319 18.57 7.49 3.70
N PHE A 320 17.69 8.31 3.11
CA PHE A 320 16.31 7.91 2.84
C PHE A 320 16.05 7.38 1.44
N ASN A 321 16.97 7.52 0.48
CA ASN A 321 16.65 7.24 -0.93
C ASN A 321 16.17 5.79 -1.15
N ASP A 322 16.92 4.80 -0.68
CA ASP A 322 16.55 3.38 -0.82
C ASP A 322 15.29 3.02 -0.01
N ALA A 323 15.16 3.58 1.19
CA ALA A 323 14.00 3.36 2.03
C ALA A 323 12.71 3.92 1.40
N LEU A 324 12.80 5.09 0.78
CA LEU A 324 11.70 5.72 0.06
C LEU A 324 11.34 4.94 -1.21
N ILE A 325 12.32 4.50 -1.99
CA ILE A 325 12.07 3.65 -3.18
C ILE A 325 11.34 2.38 -2.75
N TYR A 326 11.88 1.66 -1.76
CA TYR A 326 11.26 0.43 -1.29
C TYR A 326 9.82 0.67 -0.75
N THR A 327 9.62 1.73 0.02
CA THR A 327 8.28 2.05 0.56
C THR A 327 7.30 2.47 -0.54
N ARG A 328 7.77 3.09 -1.64
CA ARG A 328 6.96 3.37 -2.85
C ARG A 328 6.58 2.10 -3.58
N ASP A 329 7.51 1.16 -3.74
CA ASP A 329 7.25 -0.12 -4.42
C ASP A 329 6.23 -0.98 -3.67
N LEU A 330 6.19 -0.88 -2.34
CA LEU A 330 5.12 -1.46 -1.53
C LEU A 330 3.75 -0.82 -1.78
N GLY A 331 3.71 0.38 -2.38
CA GLY A 331 2.51 1.19 -2.57
C GLY A 331 2.03 1.87 -1.30
N LEU A 332 2.85 1.94 -0.24
CA LEU A 332 2.48 2.59 1.03
C LEU A 332 2.52 4.11 0.94
N ILE A 333 3.44 4.66 0.14
CA ILE A 333 3.63 6.10 -0.04
C ILE A 333 3.43 6.52 -1.49
N ALA A 334 3.17 7.81 -1.70
CA ALA A 334 2.92 8.36 -3.02
C ALA A 334 4.12 8.14 -3.96
N PRO A 335 3.88 7.80 -5.25
CA PRO A 335 4.94 7.48 -6.21
C PRO A 335 5.79 8.71 -6.58
N LYS A 336 5.27 9.92 -6.35
CA LYS A 336 5.93 11.19 -6.64
C LYS A 336 5.95 12.07 -5.38
N PRO A 337 6.92 13.00 -5.26
CA PRO A 337 6.91 14.00 -4.20
C PRO A 337 5.60 14.80 -4.12
N PRO A 338 5.22 15.32 -2.94
CA PRO A 338 5.92 15.19 -1.66
C PRO A 338 5.78 13.78 -1.04
N VAL A 339 6.62 13.45 -0.06
CA VAL A 339 6.54 12.18 0.69
C VAL A 339 5.31 12.21 1.59
N ARG A 340 4.36 11.32 1.31
CA ARG A 340 3.08 11.15 2.02
C ARG A 340 2.54 9.75 1.79
N PHE A 341 1.59 9.31 2.61
CA PHE A 341 0.87 8.07 2.33
C PHE A 341 0.23 8.08 0.94
N ALA A 342 0.18 6.91 0.29
CA ALA A 342 -0.21 6.79 -1.11
C ALA A 342 -1.63 7.31 -1.40
N ASN A 343 -2.52 7.24 -0.40
CA ASN A 343 -3.91 7.68 -0.49
C ASN A 343 -4.46 8.04 0.91
N PRO A 344 -5.55 8.83 0.98
CA PRO A 344 -6.21 9.19 2.24
C PRO A 344 -6.66 8.00 3.09
N ILE A 345 -7.02 6.86 2.48
CA ILE A 345 -7.41 5.67 3.26
C ILE A 345 -6.21 5.12 4.05
N TYR A 346 -5.03 5.00 3.42
CA TYR A 346 -3.81 4.57 4.13
C TYR A 346 -3.36 5.57 5.18
N GLN A 347 -3.58 6.86 4.92
CA GLN A 347 -3.34 7.93 5.89
C GLN A 347 -4.14 7.73 7.18
N GLU A 348 -5.31 7.09 7.12
CA GLU A 348 -6.14 6.82 8.29
C GLU A 348 -5.86 5.42 8.89
N ILE A 349 -5.73 4.40 8.04
CA ILE A 349 -5.51 3.01 8.47
C ILE A 349 -4.18 2.86 9.20
N VAL A 350 -3.08 3.40 8.65
CA VAL A 350 -1.74 3.15 9.19
C VAL A 350 -1.63 3.59 10.66
N PRO A 351 -1.94 4.85 11.04
CA PRO A 351 -1.90 5.25 12.44
C PRO A 351 -2.83 4.42 13.32
N ARG A 352 -4.04 4.12 12.86
CA ARG A 352 -5.04 3.36 13.62
C ARG A 352 -4.59 1.94 13.92
N VAL A 353 -3.92 1.29 12.97
CA VAL A 353 -3.29 -0.01 13.18
C VAL A 353 -2.17 0.10 14.20
N LEU A 354 -1.27 1.07 14.03
CA LEU A 354 -0.14 1.23 14.93
C LEU A 354 -0.62 1.52 16.37
N SER A 355 -1.69 2.30 16.53
CA SER A 355 -2.26 2.66 17.82
C SER A 355 -3.20 1.59 18.42
N ALA A 356 -3.46 0.48 17.73
CA ALA A 356 -4.46 -0.51 18.16
C ALA A 356 -4.14 -1.12 19.53
N ALA A 357 -2.87 -1.44 19.79
CA ALA A 357 -2.43 -1.98 21.07
C ALA A 357 -2.68 -1.02 22.24
N PHE A 358 -2.57 0.29 22.00
CA PHE A 358 -2.94 1.30 22.99
C PHE A 358 -4.44 1.30 23.24
N ALA A 359 -5.25 1.30 22.17
CA ALA A 359 -6.71 1.33 22.28
C ALA A 359 -7.27 0.14 23.08
N GLU A 360 -6.69 -1.05 22.94
CA GLU A 360 -7.07 -2.24 23.70
C GLU A 360 -6.64 -2.19 25.18
N SER A 361 -5.57 -1.45 25.47
CA SER A 361 -5.00 -1.36 26.82
C SER A 361 -5.55 -0.18 27.63
N LEU A 362 -6.31 0.73 27.01
CA LEU A 362 -6.82 1.94 27.67
C LEU A 362 -7.81 1.58 28.77
N PRO A 363 -7.64 2.12 30.00
CA PRO A 363 -8.58 1.89 31.10
C PRO A 363 -9.99 2.32 30.72
N SER A 364 -10.97 1.43 30.88
CA SER A 364 -12.35 1.65 30.41
C SER A 364 -13.06 2.79 31.13
N ASP A 365 -12.68 3.05 32.38
CA ASP A 365 -13.14 4.18 33.17
C ASP A 365 -12.71 5.49 32.50
N LEU A 366 -11.42 5.68 32.22
CA LEU A 366 -10.89 6.91 31.64
C LEU A 366 -11.49 7.30 30.28
N VAL A 367 -11.94 6.32 29.50
CA VAL A 367 -12.45 6.50 28.13
C VAL A 367 -13.96 6.33 28.01
N ASP A 368 -14.70 6.54 29.10
CA ASP A 368 -16.16 6.61 29.02
C ASP A 368 -16.59 7.89 28.31
N SER A 369 -17.17 7.73 27.13
CA SER A 369 -17.69 8.81 26.29
C SER A 369 -18.70 9.71 27.01
N LEU A 370 -19.41 9.20 28.02
CA LEU A 370 -20.39 9.96 28.81
C LEU A 370 -19.79 11.11 29.62
N TRP A 371 -18.48 11.08 29.91
CA TRP A 371 -17.82 12.16 30.66
C TRP A 371 -17.48 13.36 29.78
N TYR A 372 -17.27 13.12 28.49
CA TYR A 372 -16.79 14.13 27.55
C TYR A 372 -17.89 14.61 26.59
N ILE A 373 -19.00 13.87 26.49
CA ILE A 373 -20.14 14.27 25.67
C ILE A 373 -21.22 14.86 26.57
N LYS A 374 -21.49 16.15 26.42
CA LYS A 374 -22.55 16.87 27.14
C LYS A 374 -23.54 17.43 26.15
N GLU A 375 -24.81 17.07 26.30
CA GLU A 375 -25.90 17.53 25.42
C GLU A 375 -25.64 17.28 23.92
N GLY A 376 -24.92 16.19 23.59
CA GLY A 376 -24.55 15.83 22.22
C GLY A 376 -23.34 16.58 21.65
N ARG A 377 -22.67 17.42 22.44
CA ARG A 377 -21.45 18.16 22.08
C ARG A 377 -20.23 17.57 22.76
N LEU A 378 -19.06 17.70 22.12
CA LEU A 378 -17.81 17.17 22.64
C LEU A 378 -17.07 18.24 23.44
N ASP A 379 -16.91 18.01 24.74
CA ASP A 379 -16.10 18.81 25.64
C ASP A 379 -14.61 18.45 25.45
N MET A 380 -13.99 19.10 24.45
CA MET A 380 -12.61 18.84 24.07
C MET A 380 -11.60 19.26 25.15
N ASP A 381 -11.88 20.34 25.89
CA ASP A 381 -11.04 20.78 27.02
C ASP A 381 -10.98 19.69 28.09
N ALA A 382 -12.13 19.18 28.53
CA ALA A 382 -12.19 18.11 29.52
C ALA A 382 -11.51 16.83 29.01
N LEU A 383 -11.67 16.50 27.73
CA LEU A 383 -11.06 15.33 27.11
C LEU A 383 -9.53 15.42 27.09
N LEU A 384 -8.97 16.55 26.65
CA LEU A 384 -7.52 16.74 26.57
C LEU A 384 -6.87 16.88 27.95
N LEU A 385 -7.56 17.47 28.93
CA LEU A 385 -7.10 17.50 30.33
C LEU A 385 -7.11 16.10 30.95
N ALA A 386 -8.10 15.26 30.64
CA ALA A 386 -8.10 13.86 31.07
C ALA A 386 -6.97 13.07 30.41
N PHE A 387 -6.74 13.29 29.12
CA PHE A 387 -5.59 12.71 28.41
C PHE A 387 -4.26 13.13 29.04
N GLN A 388 -4.05 14.42 29.33
CA GLN A 388 -2.83 14.93 29.98
C GLN A 388 -2.55 14.23 31.32
N LYS A 389 -3.58 14.04 32.15
CA LYS A 389 -3.47 13.32 33.43
C LYS A 389 -3.12 11.84 33.25
N PHE A 390 -3.72 11.19 32.26
CA PHE A 390 -3.41 9.81 31.92
C PHE A 390 -2.00 9.66 31.38
N TYR A 391 -1.61 10.52 30.44
CA TYR A 391 -0.31 10.53 29.81
C TYR A 391 0.78 10.63 30.89
N ARG A 392 0.69 11.58 31.82
CA ARG A 392 1.60 11.70 32.98
C ARG A 392 1.80 10.41 33.77
N ARG A 393 0.76 9.60 33.95
CA ARG A 393 0.80 8.40 34.81
C ARG A 393 1.30 7.16 34.08
N HIS A 394 1.10 7.08 32.77
CA HIS A 394 1.21 5.82 32.04
C HIS A 394 2.13 5.86 30.81
N SER A 395 2.44 7.05 30.29
CA SER A 395 3.17 7.20 29.01
C SER A 395 4.53 6.50 29.04
N ASP A 396 5.34 6.69 30.08
CA ASP A 396 6.71 6.15 30.11
C ASP A 396 6.74 4.61 30.06
N ALA A 397 5.84 3.96 30.81
CA ALA A 397 5.72 2.51 30.85
C ALA A 397 5.22 1.93 29.51
N TRP A 398 4.36 2.66 28.82
CA TRP A 398 3.77 2.24 27.55
C TRP A 398 4.73 2.49 26.39
N LEU A 399 5.28 3.71 26.29
CA LEU A 399 6.21 4.11 25.24
C LEU A 399 7.52 3.33 25.29
N SER A 400 8.01 2.96 26.48
CA SER A 400 9.24 2.14 26.60
C SER A 400 9.10 0.74 26.00
N LYS A 401 7.90 0.16 25.96
CA LYS A 401 7.66 -1.18 25.37
C LYS A 401 7.14 -1.13 23.93
N TYR A 402 6.81 0.06 23.45
CA TYR A 402 6.19 0.26 22.16
C TYR A 402 7.23 0.28 21.03
N ASP A 403 6.91 -0.36 19.91
CA ASP A 403 7.84 -0.50 18.80
C ASP A 403 8.06 0.86 18.10
N PHE A 404 7.01 1.66 17.91
CA PHE A 404 7.06 2.96 17.24
C PHE A 404 7.26 4.13 18.23
N ARG A 405 8.32 4.07 19.03
CA ARG A 405 8.56 5.02 20.14
C ARG A 405 8.52 6.50 19.73
N GLU A 406 9.09 6.84 18.58
CA GLU A 406 9.23 8.24 18.14
C GLU A 406 7.87 8.91 17.88
N VAL A 407 6.91 8.16 17.35
CA VAL A 407 5.53 8.63 17.06
C VAL A 407 4.53 8.19 18.12
N GLY A 408 4.98 7.42 19.13
CA GLY A 408 4.11 6.75 20.09
C GLY A 408 3.24 7.73 20.89
N ARG A 409 3.73 8.94 21.14
CA ARG A 409 2.99 10.00 21.86
C ARG A 409 1.76 10.45 21.08
N GLN A 410 1.94 10.74 19.80
CA GLN A 410 0.86 11.13 18.89
C GLN A 410 -0.11 9.96 18.69
N LEU A 411 0.40 8.73 18.49
CA LEU A 411 -0.44 7.54 18.34
C LEU A 411 -1.24 7.20 19.60
N LEU A 412 -0.70 7.49 20.79
CA LEU A 412 -1.42 7.32 22.06
C LEU A 412 -2.58 8.31 22.19
N LEU A 413 -2.36 9.60 21.85
CA LEU A 413 -3.43 10.58 21.78
C LEU A 413 -4.52 10.15 20.78
N MET A 414 -4.12 9.66 19.61
CA MET A 414 -5.09 9.17 18.62
C MET A 414 -5.92 8.00 19.14
N ALA A 415 -5.28 7.00 19.78
CA ALA A 415 -6.00 5.88 20.38
C ALA A 415 -7.04 6.38 21.39
N PHE A 416 -6.67 7.40 22.18
CA PHE A 416 -7.55 8.02 23.16
C PHE A 416 -8.74 8.73 22.49
N LEU A 417 -8.48 9.60 21.51
CA LEU A 417 -9.53 10.32 20.77
C LEU A 417 -10.48 9.36 20.03
N HIS A 418 -9.96 8.35 19.34
CA HIS A 418 -10.78 7.37 18.62
C HIS A 418 -11.75 6.64 19.55
N ARG A 419 -11.38 6.37 20.79
CA ARG A 419 -12.25 5.65 21.74
C ARG A 419 -13.52 6.43 22.07
N ILE A 420 -13.45 7.76 22.05
CA ILE A 420 -14.57 8.67 22.35
C ILE A 420 -15.30 9.06 21.06
N VAL A 421 -14.55 9.50 20.05
CA VAL A 421 -15.08 10.11 18.82
C VAL A 421 -15.79 9.10 17.92
N ASN A 422 -15.32 7.85 17.83
CA ASN A 422 -15.86 6.85 16.90
C ASN A 422 -17.35 6.48 17.10
N THR A 423 -18.01 7.00 18.14
CA THR A 423 -19.45 6.79 18.37
C THR A 423 -20.34 7.63 17.44
N LYS A 424 -19.95 8.89 17.14
CA LYS A 424 -20.73 9.84 16.30
C LYS A 424 -19.88 10.89 15.56
N GLY A 425 -18.56 10.77 15.62
CA GLY A 425 -17.64 11.74 15.01
C GLY A 425 -16.61 11.08 14.11
N ARG A 426 -15.79 11.93 13.49
CA ARG A 426 -14.68 11.55 12.61
C ARG A 426 -13.43 12.33 12.98
N ILE A 427 -12.27 11.71 12.77
CA ILE A 427 -10.98 12.38 12.96
C ILE A 427 -10.33 12.44 11.58
N GLU A 428 -10.24 13.64 11.03
CA GLU A 428 -9.48 13.88 9.80
C GLU A 428 -8.04 14.25 10.13
N ARG A 429 -7.13 13.83 9.25
CA ARG A 429 -5.70 14.06 9.41
C ARG A 429 -5.14 14.67 8.14
N GLU A 430 -4.18 15.58 8.25
CA GLU A 430 -3.31 15.96 7.15
C GLU A 430 -1.88 15.52 7.49
N MET A 431 -1.30 14.59 6.73
CA MET A 431 0.08 14.10 6.93
C MET A 431 0.86 14.29 5.63
N ALA A 432 1.72 15.30 5.61
CA ALA A 432 2.65 15.54 4.50
C ALA A 432 3.96 16.11 5.04
N VAL A 433 5.06 15.46 4.69
CA VAL A 433 6.41 15.89 5.06
C VAL A 433 6.68 17.32 4.58
N GLY A 434 7.18 18.18 5.48
CA GLY A 434 7.70 19.52 5.16
C GLY A 434 6.67 20.56 4.74
N ASN A 435 5.37 20.25 4.80
CA ASN A 435 4.31 21.12 4.26
C ASN A 435 3.44 21.82 5.30
N GLY A 436 3.74 21.66 6.60
CA GLY A 436 3.00 22.29 7.70
C GLY A 436 1.49 22.25 7.48
N ARG A 437 0.83 21.14 7.85
CA ARG A 437 -0.63 21.05 7.87
C ARG A 437 -1.12 20.52 9.22
N CYS A 438 -2.32 20.91 9.63
CA CYS A 438 -2.91 20.64 10.95
C CYS A 438 -2.89 19.14 11.31
N ASP A 439 -2.36 18.81 12.49
CA ASP A 439 -2.12 17.42 12.85
C ASP A 439 -3.40 16.61 13.11
N LEU A 440 -4.50 17.21 13.57
CA LEU A 440 -5.82 16.56 13.70
C LEU A 440 -6.99 17.57 13.58
N LEU A 441 -8.00 17.23 12.78
CA LEU A 441 -9.32 17.88 12.81
C LEU A 441 -10.34 16.87 13.32
N VAL A 442 -10.83 17.07 14.54
CA VAL A 442 -11.85 16.23 15.15
C VAL A 442 -13.22 16.84 14.85
N GLU A 443 -14.07 16.09 14.17
CA GLU A 443 -15.46 16.49 13.98
C GLU A 443 -16.39 15.60 14.81
N TYR A 444 -17.33 16.21 15.52
CA TYR A 444 -18.31 15.50 16.33
C TYR A 444 -19.66 16.21 16.23
N GLY A 445 -20.64 15.58 15.58
CA GLY A 445 -21.84 16.30 15.15
C GLY A 445 -21.50 17.45 14.19
N ASP A 446 -21.95 18.67 14.52
CA ASP A 446 -21.65 19.89 13.74
C ASP A 446 -20.40 20.63 14.25
N GLU A 447 -19.77 20.16 15.33
CA GLU A 447 -18.59 20.80 15.92
C GLU A 447 -17.29 20.31 15.28
N ARG A 448 -16.34 21.24 15.14
CA ARG A 448 -14.99 20.97 14.64
C ARG A 448 -13.97 21.48 15.63
N HIS A 449 -13.07 20.61 16.06
CA HIS A 449 -12.00 20.90 17.00
C HIS A 449 -10.66 20.70 16.31
N LEU A 450 -9.86 21.75 16.25
CA LEU A 450 -8.54 21.75 15.64
C LEU A 450 -7.47 21.43 16.69
N ILE A 451 -6.63 20.41 16.46
CA ILE A 451 -5.54 20.06 17.37
C ILE A 451 -4.23 20.00 16.59
N GLU A 452 -3.30 20.88 16.95
CA GLU A 452 -1.93 20.90 16.48
C GLU A 452 -1.02 20.17 17.47
N LEU A 453 -0.11 19.32 17.00
CA LEU A 453 0.81 18.58 17.86
C LEU A 453 2.25 19.03 17.57
N LYS A 454 3.06 19.15 18.61
CA LYS A 454 4.50 19.41 18.48
C LYS A 454 5.26 18.47 19.41
N LEU A 455 6.38 17.96 18.94
CA LEU A 455 7.41 17.43 19.82
C LEU A 455 8.32 18.60 20.21
N TYR A 456 8.64 18.75 21.49
CA TYR A 456 9.61 19.76 21.92
C TYR A 456 10.98 19.44 21.32
N TYR A 457 11.52 20.36 20.52
CA TYR A 457 12.88 20.30 19.99
C TYR A 457 13.76 21.39 20.62
N ASP A 458 13.28 22.62 20.64
CA ASP A 458 13.99 23.81 21.10
C ASP A 458 13.03 24.89 21.63
N SER A 459 13.57 26.07 21.95
CA SER A 459 12.79 27.20 22.46
C SER A 459 11.80 27.77 21.45
N GLU A 460 12.01 27.58 20.15
CA GLU A 460 11.17 28.14 19.09
C GLU A 460 9.92 27.28 18.86
N THR A 461 9.98 25.99 19.19
CA THR A 461 8.87 25.02 19.04
C THR A 461 7.52 25.55 19.53
N ARG A 462 7.50 26.29 20.65
CA ARG A 462 6.28 26.87 21.22
C ARG A 462 5.70 27.96 20.32
N GLU A 463 6.51 28.92 19.91
CA GLU A 463 6.07 30.05 19.08
C GLU A 463 5.66 29.57 17.69
N GLU A 464 6.46 28.70 17.08
CA GLU A 464 6.13 28.08 15.78
C GLU A 464 4.81 27.31 15.82
N GLY A 465 4.58 26.53 16.89
CA GLY A 465 3.33 25.79 17.08
C GLY A 465 2.13 26.71 17.21
N LEU A 466 2.28 27.84 17.91
CA LEU A 466 1.22 28.83 18.12
C LEU A 466 0.86 29.54 16.81
N GLU A 467 1.86 30.00 16.05
CA GLU A 467 1.66 30.61 14.74
C GLU A 467 1.01 29.63 13.75
N GLN A 468 1.46 28.37 13.77
CA GLN A 468 0.94 27.32 12.91
C GLN A 468 -0.53 27.00 13.25
N ALA A 469 -0.88 26.85 14.53
CA ALA A 469 -2.26 26.64 14.97
C ALA A 469 -3.17 27.81 14.55
N ALA A 470 -2.76 29.06 14.77
CA ALA A 470 -3.53 30.25 14.39
C ALA A 470 -3.78 30.32 12.88
N ARG A 471 -2.77 30.03 12.07
CA ARG A 471 -2.87 29.96 10.61
C ARG A 471 -3.93 28.96 10.15
N TYR A 472 -4.01 27.79 10.78
CA TYR A 472 -5.05 26.81 10.43
C TYR A 472 -6.43 27.22 10.90
N LEU A 473 -6.55 27.77 12.11
CA LEU A 473 -7.82 28.27 12.61
C LEU A 473 -8.44 29.27 11.63
N SER A 474 -7.62 30.19 11.10
CA SER A 474 -8.02 31.11 10.03
C SER A 474 -8.42 30.38 8.73
N ARG A 475 -7.66 29.37 8.29
CA ARG A 475 -7.98 28.57 7.09
C ARG A 475 -9.31 27.83 7.20
N PHE A 476 -9.65 27.30 8.38
CA PHE A 476 -10.87 26.54 8.63
C PHE A 476 -12.03 27.39 9.16
N GLY A 477 -11.82 28.70 9.36
CA GLY A 477 -12.85 29.60 9.89
C GLY A 477 -13.24 29.30 11.34
N LEU A 478 -12.31 28.75 12.13
CA LEU A 478 -12.49 28.43 13.54
C LEU A 478 -11.89 29.53 14.41
N ASP A 479 -12.49 29.81 15.57
CA ASP A 479 -12.01 30.84 16.49
C ASP A 479 -11.19 30.27 17.66
N GLN A 480 -11.32 28.96 17.90
CA GLN A 480 -10.60 28.24 18.94
C GLN A 480 -9.98 26.95 18.40
N GLY A 481 -8.77 26.65 18.88
CA GLY A 481 -8.11 25.35 18.67
C GLY A 481 -7.15 25.01 19.80
N TYR A 482 -6.42 23.92 19.63
CA TYR A 482 -5.54 23.33 20.62
C TYR A 482 -4.13 23.20 20.06
N LEU A 483 -3.14 23.45 20.90
CA LEU A 483 -1.74 23.12 20.64
C LEU A 483 -1.26 22.20 21.76
N ILE A 484 -0.78 21.01 21.41
CA ILE A 484 -0.22 20.07 22.37
C ILE A 484 1.28 19.95 22.12
N ILE A 485 2.08 20.32 23.10
CA ILE A 485 3.54 20.19 23.07
C ILE A 485 3.94 19.02 23.95
N PHE A 486 4.48 17.98 23.32
CA PHE A 486 5.04 16.83 23.99
C PHE A 486 6.50 17.07 24.36
N GLU A 487 6.82 17.10 25.66
CA GLU A 487 8.20 17.18 26.12
C GLU A 487 8.91 15.84 25.87
N THR A 488 10.04 15.91 25.16
CA THR A 488 10.83 14.74 24.79
C THR A 488 12.01 14.52 25.73
N ARG A 489 12.45 15.57 26.44
CA ARG A 489 13.59 15.54 27.35
C ARG A 489 13.21 14.89 28.67
N THR A 490 13.73 13.69 28.91
CA THR A 490 13.44 12.91 30.12
C THR A 490 14.00 13.53 31.40
N SER A 491 14.95 14.47 31.30
CA SER A 491 15.53 15.20 32.44
C SER A 491 14.60 16.24 33.06
N ILE A 492 13.59 16.71 32.33
CA ILE A 492 12.65 17.73 32.82
C ILE A 492 11.62 17.07 33.76
N PRO A 493 11.40 17.53 34.99
CA PRO A 493 10.38 16.97 35.88
C PRO A 493 8.96 17.11 35.33
N TRP A 494 8.06 16.18 35.65
CA TRP A 494 6.66 16.21 35.17
C TRP A 494 5.91 17.48 35.57
N GLU A 495 6.27 18.07 36.70
CA GLU A 495 5.72 19.33 37.21
C GLU A 495 6.00 20.51 36.26
N GLU A 496 7.10 20.47 35.53
CA GLU A 496 7.50 21.49 34.55
C GLU A 496 6.96 21.18 33.13
N ARG A 497 6.66 19.91 32.85
CA ARG A 497 6.08 19.48 31.56
C ARG A 497 4.61 19.83 31.43
N ILE A 498 3.88 19.81 32.55
CA ILE A 498 2.41 19.85 32.57
C ILE A 498 1.94 21.29 32.77
N TYR A 499 1.40 21.88 31.71
CA TYR A 499 0.79 23.21 31.74
C TYR A 499 -0.47 23.24 30.87
N HIS A 500 -1.34 24.21 31.13
CA HIS A 500 -2.57 24.48 30.41
C HIS A 500 -2.79 25.98 30.40
N GLU A 501 -2.68 26.60 29.22
CA GLU A 501 -2.68 28.06 29.05
C GLU A 501 -3.60 28.46 27.91
N GLU A 502 -4.26 29.61 28.05
CA GLU A 502 -5.01 30.23 26.95
C GLU A 502 -4.19 31.35 26.34
N ILE A 503 -3.92 31.27 25.04
CA ILE A 503 -3.10 32.24 24.31
C ILE A 503 -3.87 32.76 23.11
N PHE A 504 -3.79 34.07 22.87
CA PHE A 504 -4.38 34.70 21.69
C PHE A 504 -3.29 35.04 20.69
N VAL A 505 -3.43 34.53 19.46
CA VAL A 505 -2.52 34.74 18.34
C VAL A 505 -3.35 35.23 17.16
N GLU A 506 -3.08 36.43 16.66
CA GLU A 506 -3.85 37.03 15.55
C GLU A 506 -5.38 37.02 15.75
N GLY A 507 -5.83 37.17 17.01
CA GLY A 507 -7.25 37.14 17.36
C GLY A 507 -7.88 35.74 17.44
N LYS A 508 -7.10 34.68 17.24
CA LYS A 508 -7.52 33.29 17.44
C LYS A 508 -7.13 32.80 18.83
N LYS A 509 -8.05 32.10 19.50
CA LYS A 509 -7.80 31.49 20.82
C LYS A 509 -7.12 30.12 20.62
N VAL A 510 -5.94 29.94 21.16
CA VAL A 510 -5.22 28.66 21.17
C VAL A 510 -5.09 28.20 22.63
N ILE A 511 -5.66 27.04 22.92
CA ILE A 511 -5.50 26.36 24.20
C ILE A 511 -4.24 25.50 24.12
N LEU A 512 -3.21 25.92 24.84
CA LEU A 512 -1.89 25.28 24.85
C LEU A 512 -1.82 24.28 26.01
N LEU A 513 -1.49 23.02 25.71
CA LEU A 513 -1.21 21.97 26.68
C LEU A 513 0.23 21.48 26.54
N GLY A 514 0.96 21.44 27.65
CA GLY A 514 2.25 20.75 27.76
C GLY A 514 2.10 19.38 28.40
N MET A 515 2.83 18.36 27.93
CA MET A 515 2.89 17.05 28.61
C MET A 515 4.13 16.23 28.29
#